data_AF-A0A813IXQ9-F1
#
_entry.id   AF-A0A813IXQ9-F1
#
_cell.length_a   1.000
_cell.length_b   1.000
_cell.length_c   1.000
_cell.angle_alpha   90.00
_cell.angle_beta   90.00
_cell.angle_gamma   90.00
#
_symmetry.space_group_name_H-M   'P 1'
#
loop_
_entity.id
_entity.type
_entity.pdbx_description
1 polymer ?
#
loop_
_entity_poly.entity_id
_entity_poly.type
_entity_poly.pdbx_seq_one_letter_code
_entity_poly.pdbx_strand_id
1 'polypeptide(L)'
;VLVGHDGNLQIADFGLARVLASPLRCYTLDIVTLWYRAPEILLGAQRYGYEVDMWSVGCVISEMATGKPVFGGDSEIGTIFKIFALLGTPNENLWPEGTTLDHFKSRFPKFSGAG
;
A
#
# COMPACT_ATOMS: atom_id res chain seq x y z
N VAL A 1 2.29 3.30 -15.63
CA VAL A 1 3.53 4.13 -15.81
C VAL A 1 4.15 3.78 -17.15
N LEU A 2 4.43 4.79 -17.97
CA LEU A 2 5.15 4.64 -19.25
C LEU A 2 6.50 5.35 -19.14
N VAL A 3 7.55 4.71 -19.65
CA VAL A 3 8.89 5.29 -19.75
C VAL A 3 9.17 5.56 -21.22
N GLY A 4 9.30 6.84 -21.58
CA GLY A 4 9.72 7.24 -22.92
C GLY A 4 11.21 6.98 -23.16
N HIS A 5 11.59 6.85 -24.43
CA HIS A 5 12.99 6.64 -24.84
C HIS A 5 13.94 7.77 -24.38
N ASP A 6 13.38 8.92 -24.02
CA ASP A 6 14.10 10.12 -23.58
C ASP A 6 14.29 10.17 -22.05
N GLY A 7 13.91 9.11 -21.32
CA GLY A 7 13.94 9.07 -19.86
C GLY A 7 12.79 9.83 -19.19
N ASN A 8 11.84 10.35 -19.97
CA ASN A 8 10.64 11.00 -19.45
C ASN A 8 9.68 9.96 -18.85
N LEU A 9 9.39 10.14 -17.56
CA LEU A 9 8.41 9.34 -16.83
C LEU A 9 7.02 9.95 -16.97
N GLN A 10 6.06 9.17 -17.46
CA GLN A 10 4.66 9.58 -17.51
C GLN A 10 3.81 8.63 -16.68
N ILE A 11 3.07 9.19 -15.72
CA ILE A 11 1.97 8.46 -15.07
C ILE A 11 0.88 8.31 -16.11
N ALA A 12 0.78 7.10 -16.65
CA ALA A 12 -0.27 6.70 -17.57
C ALA A 12 -1.15 5.68 -16.85
N ASP A 13 -2.43 5.71 -17.23
CA ASP A 13 -3.57 4.99 -16.65
C ASP A 13 -4.29 5.73 -15.51
N PHE A 14 -5.08 6.75 -15.90
CA PHE A 14 -6.09 7.38 -15.05
C PHE A 14 -7.42 6.62 -15.07
N GLY A 15 -7.48 5.40 -15.63
CA GLY A 15 -8.73 4.62 -15.75
C GLY A 15 -9.41 4.32 -14.42
N LEU A 16 -8.66 4.37 -13.31
CA LEU A 16 -9.13 4.24 -11.93
C LEU A 16 -9.01 5.55 -11.12
N ALA A 17 -8.48 6.63 -11.70
CA ALA A 17 -8.36 7.90 -11.02
C ALA A 17 -9.75 8.54 -10.88
N ARG A 18 -10.22 8.64 -9.63
CA ARG A 18 -11.58 9.12 -9.35
C ARG A 18 -11.52 10.53 -8.79
N VAL A 19 -12.26 11.44 -9.41
CA VAL A 19 -12.56 12.74 -8.81
C VAL A 19 -13.32 12.47 -7.50
N LEU A 20 -12.86 13.04 -6.38
CA LEU A 20 -13.50 12.98 -5.07
C LEU A 20 -14.90 13.63 -5.13
N ALA A 21 -15.88 12.90 -5.64
CA ALA A 21 -17.28 13.25 -5.57
C ALA A 21 -17.91 12.47 -4.41
N SER A 22 -18.30 13.20 -3.37
CA SER A 22 -19.09 12.70 -2.24
C SER A 22 -20.37 12.01 -2.74
N PRO A 23 -20.75 10.81 -2.24
CA PRO A 23 -20.19 10.08 -1.11
C PRO A 23 -19.27 8.91 -1.52
N LEU A 24 -18.26 8.63 -0.67
CA LEU A 24 -17.32 7.52 -0.79
C LEU A 24 -18.05 6.17 -0.63
N ARG A 25 -18.54 5.60 -1.73
CA ARG A 25 -19.11 4.24 -1.75
C ARG A 25 -17.99 3.19 -1.78
N CYS A 26 -17.90 2.38 -0.72
CA CYS A 26 -17.10 1.15 -0.69
C CYS A 26 -17.56 0.17 -1.79
N TYR A 27 -16.69 -0.18 -2.75
CA TYR A 27 -16.94 -1.30 -3.66
C TYR A 27 -15.67 -2.07 -4.06
N THR A 28 -15.80 -3.40 -3.93
CA THR A 28 -15.10 -4.54 -4.55
C THR A 28 -13.57 -4.53 -4.56
N LEU A 29 -13.02 -5.28 -3.61
CA LEU A 29 -11.60 -5.54 -3.31
C LEU A 29 -10.83 -6.35 -4.37
N ASP A 30 -11.43 -6.71 -5.51
CA ASP A 30 -10.89 -7.76 -6.39
C ASP A 30 -10.18 -7.29 -7.67
N ILE A 31 -10.09 -5.98 -7.97
CA ILE A 31 -9.55 -5.52 -9.28
C ILE A 31 -8.50 -4.41 -9.15
N VAL A 32 -7.73 -4.39 -8.06
CA VAL A 32 -6.52 -3.54 -7.96
C VAL A 32 -5.35 -4.40 -7.51
N THR A 33 -4.25 -4.36 -8.25
CA THR A 33 -2.99 -5.05 -7.94
C THR A 33 -2.60 -4.82 -6.48
N LEU A 34 -2.66 -5.88 -5.68
CA LEU A 34 -2.47 -5.88 -4.22
C LEU A 34 -1.16 -5.20 -3.76
N TRP A 35 -0.15 -5.20 -4.63
CA TRP A 35 1.23 -4.80 -4.32
C TRP A 35 1.42 -3.30 -4.04
N TYR A 36 0.48 -2.46 -4.46
CA TYR A 36 0.56 -1.00 -4.29
C TYR A 36 -0.41 -0.47 -3.22
N ARG A 37 -1.14 -1.35 -2.52
CA ARG A 37 -2.10 -0.94 -1.48
C ARG A 37 -1.36 -0.54 -0.21
N ALA A 38 -1.80 0.56 0.39
CA ALA A 38 -1.29 1.06 1.67
C ALA A 38 -1.66 0.10 2.82
N PRO A 39 -0.82 -0.03 3.85
CA PRO A 39 -1.04 -0.96 4.94
C PRO A 39 -2.32 -0.68 5.72
N GLU A 40 -2.75 0.57 5.84
CA GLU A 40 -4.01 0.97 6.49
C GLU A 40 -5.24 0.44 5.74
N ILE A 41 -5.19 0.41 4.40
CA ILE A 41 -6.25 -0.18 3.57
C ILE A 41 -6.29 -1.69 3.79
N LEU A 42 -5.12 -2.35 3.79
CA LEU A 42 -5.01 -3.79 4.02
C LEU A 42 -5.44 -4.18 5.45
N LEU A 43 -5.28 -3.27 6.41
CA LEU A 43 -5.69 -3.46 7.80
C LEU A 43 -7.16 -3.05 8.06
N GLY A 44 -7.90 -2.58 7.05
CA GLY A 44 -9.34 -2.32 7.14
C GLY A 44 -9.72 -0.90 7.56
N ALA A 45 -8.85 0.09 7.35
CA ALA A 45 -9.18 1.49 7.62
C ALA A 45 -10.39 1.95 6.80
N GLN A 46 -11.44 2.43 7.49
CA GLN A 46 -12.68 2.94 6.87
C GLN A 46 -12.52 4.36 6.28
N ARG A 47 -11.50 5.09 6.72
CA ARG A 47 -11.19 6.44 6.24
C ARG A 47 -9.79 6.40 5.66
N TYR A 48 -9.68 6.79 4.40
CA TYR A 48 -8.42 6.96 3.68
C TYR A 48 -8.42 8.32 3.00
N GLY A 49 -7.29 9.01 3.06
CA GLY A 49 -7.05 10.30 2.45
C GLY A 49 -6.07 10.22 1.28
N TYR A 50 -5.30 11.29 1.06
CA TYR A 50 -4.31 11.40 -0.01
C TYR A 50 -3.02 10.60 0.27
N GLU A 51 -2.83 10.17 1.52
CA GLU A 51 -1.66 9.41 1.98
C GLU A 51 -1.54 8.03 1.31
N VAL A 52 -2.67 7.40 0.96
CA VAL A 52 -2.67 6.10 0.26
C VAL A 52 -2.10 6.21 -1.15
N ASP A 53 -2.33 7.33 -1.83
CA ASP A 53 -1.77 7.60 -3.15
C ASP A 53 -0.24 7.80 -3.06
N MET A 54 0.22 8.49 -2.01
CA MET A 54 1.65 8.69 -1.75
C MET A 54 2.36 7.36 -1.46
N TRP A 55 1.70 6.43 -0.78
CA TRP A 55 2.21 5.07 -0.59
C TRP A 55 2.38 4.34 -1.92
N SER A 56 1.36 4.36 -2.78
CA SER A 56 1.42 3.72 -4.10
C SER A 56 2.53 4.33 -4.97
N VAL A 57 2.69 5.66 -4.94
CA VAL A 57 3.79 6.36 -5.62
C VAL A 57 5.15 5.89 -5.10
N GLY A 58 5.32 5.76 -3.78
CA GLY A 58 6.54 5.24 -3.18
C GLY A 58 6.86 3.81 -3.66
N CYS A 59 5.85 2.95 -3.73
CA CYS A 59 5.99 1.58 -4.25
C CYS A 59 6.44 1.57 -5.72
N VAL A 60 5.83 2.41 -6.55
CA VAL A 60 6.19 2.57 -7.97
C VAL A 60 7.62 3.09 -8.12
N ILE A 61 8.04 4.09 -7.35
CA ILE A 61 9.41 4.62 -7.39
C ILE A 61 10.42 3.54 -6.97
N SER A 62 10.13 2.79 -5.91
CA SER A 62 10.98 1.68 -5.47
C SER A 62 11.09 0.58 -6.53
N GLU A 63 9.99 0.24 -7.19
CA GLU A 63 9.98 -0.74 -8.27
C GLU A 63 10.75 -0.27 -9.49
N MET A 64 10.65 1.01 -9.87
CA MET A 64 11.45 1.57 -10.96
C MET A 64 12.96 1.52 -10.66
N ALA A 65 13.36 1.73 -9.40
CA ALA A 65 14.75 1.68 -9.00
C ALA A 65 15.31 0.24 -8.95
N THR A 66 14.48 -0.74 -8.60
CA THR A 66 14.91 -2.14 -8.36
C THR A 66 14.55 -3.10 -9.49
N GLY A 67 13.66 -2.69 -10.41
CA GLY A 67 13.08 -3.51 -11.46
C GLY A 67 12.13 -4.60 -10.95
N LYS A 68 11.74 -4.58 -9.67
CA LYS A 68 10.88 -5.59 -9.04
C LYS A 68 9.89 -4.94 -8.06
N PRO A 69 8.67 -5.48 -7.91
CA PRO A 69 7.69 -4.93 -7.00
C PRO A 69 8.16 -5.06 -5.54
N VAL A 70 8.13 -3.94 -4.81
CA VAL A 70 8.62 -3.87 -3.41
C VAL A 70 7.82 -4.77 -2.47
N PHE A 71 6.50 -4.86 -2.65
CA PHE A 71 5.60 -5.67 -1.83
C PHE A 71 4.82 -6.69 -2.68
N GLY A 72 5.52 -7.51 -3.47
CA GLY A 72 4.91 -8.54 -4.31
C GLY A 72 4.34 -9.74 -3.52
N GLY A 73 3.29 -9.56 -2.74
CA GLY A 73 2.60 -10.63 -2.01
C GLY A 73 1.68 -11.47 -2.91
N ASP A 74 1.49 -12.74 -2.57
CA ASP A 74 0.55 -13.66 -3.21
C ASP A 74 -0.90 -13.52 -2.68
N SER A 75 -1.06 -12.78 -1.59
CA SER A 75 -2.29 -12.58 -0.84
C SER A 75 -2.24 -11.25 -0.07
N GLU A 76 -3.37 -10.79 0.47
CA GLU A 76 -3.42 -9.61 1.35
C GLU A 76 -2.50 -9.78 2.56
N ILE A 77 -2.58 -10.93 3.23
CA ILE A 77 -1.74 -11.23 4.39
C ILE A 77 -0.25 -11.34 4.00
N GLY A 78 0.05 -11.94 2.84
CA GLY A 78 1.42 -12.02 2.33
C GLY A 78 2.00 -10.62 2.05
N THR A 79 1.17 -9.72 1.51
CA THR A 79 1.56 -8.31 1.28
C THR A 79 1.78 -7.59 2.61
N ILE A 80 0.88 -7.74 3.58
CA ILE A 80 1.03 -7.18 4.94
C ILE A 80 2.35 -7.65 5.58
N PHE A 81 2.68 -8.93 5.50
CA PHE A 81 3.92 -9.45 6.10
C PHE A 81 5.17 -8.93 5.40
N LYS A 82 5.14 -8.70 4.08
CA LYS A 82 6.26 -8.04 3.38
C LYS A 82 6.43 -6.59 3.81
N ILE A 83 5.32 -5.86 3.99
CA ILE A 83 5.34 -4.50 4.53
C ILE A 83 5.95 -4.51 5.94
N PHE A 84 5.49 -5.39 6.82
CA PHE A 84 6.01 -5.44 8.19
C PHE A 84 7.47 -5.90 8.23
N ALA A 85 7.89 -6.80 7.34
CA ALA A 85 9.29 -7.20 7.24
C ALA A 85 10.20 -6.01 6.89
N LEU A 86 9.73 -5.08 6.04
CA LEU A 86 10.49 -3.89 5.65
C LEU A 86 10.38 -2.75 6.67
N LEU A 87 9.18 -2.40 7.12
CA LEU A 87 8.90 -1.22 7.94
C LEU A 87 8.74 -1.50 9.44
N GLY A 88 8.62 -2.76 9.82
CA GLY A 88 8.30 -3.19 11.17
C GLY A 88 6.81 -3.45 11.39
N THR A 89 6.50 -4.31 12.36
CA THR A 89 5.11 -4.58 12.73
C THR A 89 4.56 -3.42 13.57
N PRO A 90 3.35 -2.91 13.25
CA PRO A 90 2.68 -1.87 14.02
C PRO A 90 2.65 -2.19 15.52
N ASN A 91 2.99 -1.19 16.32
CA ASN A 91 3.02 -1.24 17.79
C ASN A 91 2.83 0.19 18.34
N GLU A 92 2.65 0.31 19.66
CA GLU A 92 2.37 1.61 20.32
C GLU A 92 3.43 2.69 20.07
N ASN A 93 4.67 2.33 19.73
CA ASN A 93 5.74 3.30 19.48
C ASN A 93 5.93 3.61 17.99
N LEU A 94 5.67 2.65 17.10
CA LEU A 94 5.90 2.79 15.66
C LEU A 94 4.66 3.33 14.94
N TRP A 95 3.50 2.74 15.22
CA TRP A 95 2.23 3.09 14.60
C TRP A 95 1.07 2.63 15.49
N PRO A 96 0.72 3.39 16.53
CA PRO A 96 -0.32 3.03 17.48
C PRO A 96 -1.68 2.86 16.81
N GLU A 97 -2.05 3.76 15.88
CA GLU A 97 -3.34 3.73 15.18
C GLU A 97 -3.50 2.43 14.37
N GLY A 98 -2.42 1.94 13.76
CA GLY A 98 -2.41 0.69 13.00
C GLY A 98 -2.79 -0.53 13.84
N THR A 99 -2.53 -0.50 15.15
CA THR A 99 -2.92 -1.59 16.07
C THR A 99 -4.41 -1.64 16.38
N THR A 100 -5.13 -0.54 16.10
CA THR A 100 -6.56 -0.40 16.38
C THR A 100 -7.45 -0.72 15.18
N LEU A 101 -6.85 -1.00 14.01
CA LEU A 101 -7.57 -1.27 12.78
C LEU A 101 -8.22 -2.66 12.79
N ASP A 102 -9.38 -2.78 12.14
CA ASP A 102 -10.28 -3.94 12.21
C ASP A 102 -9.62 -5.29 11.87
N HIS A 103 -8.67 -5.27 10.93
CA HIS A 103 -7.99 -6.48 10.47
C HIS A 103 -6.62 -6.69 11.14
N PHE A 104 -6.19 -5.78 12.01
CA PHE A 104 -5.00 -6.01 12.83
C PHE A 104 -5.25 -7.15 13.83
N LYS A 105 -4.30 -8.09 13.90
CA LYS A 105 -4.31 -9.19 14.86
C LYS A 105 -3.05 -9.13 15.71
N SER A 106 -3.20 -9.16 17.02
CA SER A 106 -2.08 -9.22 17.98
C SER A 106 -1.19 -10.46 17.83
N ARG A 107 -1.67 -11.49 17.13
CA ARG A 107 -0.92 -12.70 16.76
C ARG A 107 -0.05 -12.54 15.52
N PHE A 108 -0.08 -11.41 14.82
CA PHE A 108 0.81 -11.19 13.69
C PHE A 108 2.28 -11.26 14.12
N PRO A 109 3.18 -11.75 13.23
CA PRO A 109 4.60 -11.82 13.55
C PRO A 109 5.14 -10.41 13.83
N LYS A 110 6.04 -10.31 14.81
CA LYS A 110 6.70 -9.05 15.18
C LYS A 110 8.01 -8.92 14.42
N PHE A 111 8.01 -8.09 13.39
CA PHE A 111 9.18 -7.72 12.62
C PHE A 111 9.75 -6.39 13.14
N SER A 112 11.08 -6.27 13.16
CA SER A 112 11.78 -5.03 13.54
C SER A 112 11.89 -4.02 12.41
N GLY A 113 11.49 -4.39 11.19
CA GLY A 113 11.80 -3.66 9.97
C GLY A 113 13.24 -3.93 9.51
N ALA A 114 13.49 -3.75 8.22
CA ALA A 114 14.83 -3.73 7.64
C ALA A 114 15.25 -2.26 7.54
N GLY A 115 15.79 -1.75 8.65
CA GLY A 115 16.46 -0.45 8.73
C GLY A 115 17.94 -0.55 8.35
#